data_AF-A0A969UVD9-F1
#
_entry.id   AF-A0A969UVD9-F1
#
_cell.length_a   1.000
_cell.length_b   1.000
_cell.length_c   1.000
_cell.angle_alpha   90.00
_cell.angle_beta   90.00
_cell.angle_gamma   90.00
#
_symmetry.space_group_name_H-M   'P 1'
#
loop_
_entity.id
_entity.type
_entity.pdbx_description
1 polymer ?
#
loop_
_entity_poly.entity_id
_entity_poly.type
_entity_poly.pdbx_seq_one_letter_code
_entity_poly.pdbx_strand_id
1 'polypeptide(L)'
;MLPLAQILPVSPPSEIVQPQEVRPLPGQLNPVLVFNSNSPELVQTEGILLSTFPPQGKQTPAAHLNFLLNGEFDVFAHHAFRALSPGELTSLYLGIIVYNPGDRPLTVETLQAASYLSQPDAPFVPMPPVLDNAGGNWYAGPGSRVMSDILRGRRQDIFPAQLVIPPQAYQMLINLPIPVSTLTPPLNGRSTLMRLRSTGAAYLASLALLARHNPDGSERAPSLEEWRSLLENGQLAGARDLPPTLRDNTLPTNRIVYGRVAGVARGNRWQA
;
A
#
# COMPACT_ATOMS: atom_id res chain seq x y z
N MET A 1 16.06 45.22 43.15
CA MET A 1 15.21 45.28 41.94
C MET A 1 16.02 44.74 40.78
N LEU A 2 15.65 43.57 40.25
CA LEU A 2 16.26 42.98 39.04
C LEU A 2 15.60 43.62 37.80
N PRO A 3 16.34 43.92 36.72
CA PRO A 3 15.74 44.54 35.55
C PRO A 3 14.94 43.50 34.74
N LEU A 4 13.77 43.93 34.25
CA LEU A 4 12.97 43.18 33.29
C LEU A 4 13.73 43.10 31.95
N ALA A 5 13.93 41.89 31.42
CA ALA A 5 14.42 41.71 30.06
C ALA A 5 13.37 42.21 29.05
N GLN A 6 13.74 43.16 28.21
CA GLN A 6 12.92 43.60 27.08
C GLN A 6 12.90 42.51 26.00
N ILE A 7 11.72 41.98 25.69
CA ILE A 7 11.50 41.09 24.55
C ILE A 7 11.57 41.94 23.28
N LEU A 8 12.55 41.69 22.42
CA LEU A 8 12.65 42.36 21.12
C LEU A 8 11.50 41.92 20.21
N PRO A 9 10.86 42.84 19.46
CA PRO A 9 9.80 42.49 18.52
C PRO A 9 10.37 41.61 17.40
N VAL A 10 9.80 40.42 17.24
CA VAL A 10 10.09 39.54 16.11
C VAL A 10 9.52 40.20 14.85
N SER A 11 10.39 40.54 13.89
CA SER A 11 9.95 41.09 12.61
C SER A 11 9.05 40.08 11.90
N PRO A 12 7.94 40.54 11.27
CA PRO A 12 7.09 39.64 10.51
C PRO A 12 7.91 38.96 9.40
N PRO A 13 7.65 37.67 9.11
CA PRO A 13 8.36 36.97 8.05
C PRO A 13 8.20 37.72 6.72
N SER A 14 9.32 37.95 6.02
CA SER A 14 9.30 38.54 4.69
C SER A 14 8.84 37.50 3.67
N GLU A 15 7.74 37.76 2.97
CA GLU A 15 7.32 36.95 1.83
C GLU A 15 8.30 37.15 0.66
N ILE A 16 8.89 36.04 0.18
CA ILE A 16 9.74 36.05 -1.01
C ILE A 16 8.94 35.39 -2.13
N VAL A 17 8.47 36.18 -3.11
CA VAL A 17 7.79 35.67 -4.30
C VAL A 17 8.81 35.57 -5.44
N GLN A 18 9.04 34.35 -5.94
CA GLN A 18 9.84 34.11 -7.13
C GLN A 18 8.94 33.58 -8.25
N PRO A 19 8.74 34.34 -9.34
CA PRO A 19 8.00 33.86 -10.51
C PRO A 19 8.71 32.65 -11.12
N GLN A 20 7.99 31.53 -11.26
CA GLN A 20 8.47 30.34 -11.95
C GLN A 20 7.56 30.02 -13.13
N GLU A 21 8.15 29.61 -14.25
CA GLU A 21 7.41 29.11 -15.40
C GLU A 21 7.10 27.62 -15.19
N VAL A 22 5.80 27.27 -15.11
CA VAL A 22 5.37 25.87 -15.09
C VAL A 22 5.12 25.42 -16.51
N ARG A 23 6.02 24.60 -17.06
CA ARG A 23 5.86 24.01 -18.39
C ARG A 23 5.17 22.65 -18.32
N PRO A 24 4.29 22.30 -19.28
CA PRO A 24 3.79 20.95 -19.38
C PRO A 24 4.95 19.99 -19.65
N LEU A 25 4.96 18.85 -18.94
CA LEU A 25 5.86 17.76 -19.30
C LEU A 25 5.40 17.21 -20.66
N PRO A 26 6.27 17.11 -21.69
CA PRO A 26 5.91 16.46 -22.94
C PRO A 26 5.69 14.96 -22.71
N GLY A 27 4.71 14.38 -23.39
CA GLY A 27 4.37 12.97 -23.26
C GLY A 27 3.11 12.71 -22.43
N GLN A 28 2.95 11.46 -22.00
CA GLN A 28 1.80 11.02 -21.22
C GLN A 28 2.12 9.81 -20.33
N LEU A 29 1.29 9.56 -19.32
CA LEU A 29 1.29 8.29 -18.62
C LEU A 29 0.85 7.16 -19.55
N ASN A 30 1.48 5.99 -19.43
CA ASN A 30 1.06 4.79 -20.13
C ASN A 30 -0.30 4.27 -19.60
N PRO A 31 -0.98 3.33 -20.31
CA PRO A 31 -2.32 2.90 -19.91
C PRO A 31 -2.34 1.78 -18.85
N VAL A 32 -1.18 1.38 -18.31
CA VAL A 32 -1.08 0.27 -17.34
C VAL A 32 -1.85 0.60 -16.07
N LEU A 33 -2.66 -0.34 -15.61
CA LEU A 33 -3.47 -0.18 -14.41
C LEU A 33 -2.61 -0.39 -13.15
N VAL A 34 -2.90 0.36 -12.10
CA VAL A 34 -2.21 0.25 -10.81
C VAL A 34 -3.25 0.08 -9.70
N PHE A 35 -3.31 -1.13 -9.14
CA PHE A 35 -4.05 -1.42 -7.91
C PHE A 35 -3.27 -0.80 -6.75
N ASN A 36 -3.77 0.30 -6.17
CA ASN A 36 -3.10 1.07 -5.12
C ASN A 36 -3.83 0.88 -3.78
N SER A 37 -3.20 0.20 -2.83
CA SER A 37 -3.70 -0.03 -1.47
C SER A 37 -2.86 0.76 -0.46
N ASN A 38 -3.30 1.95 -0.09
CA ASN A 38 -2.66 2.76 0.95
C ASN A 38 -3.68 3.57 1.77
N SER A 39 -4.88 3.00 2.01
CA SER A 39 -5.85 3.59 2.93
C SER A 39 -6.60 2.51 3.74
N PRO A 40 -6.55 2.56 5.09
CA PRO A 40 -5.73 3.50 5.87
C PRO A 40 -4.24 3.19 5.76
N GLU A 41 -3.37 4.18 5.96
CA GLU A 41 -1.93 3.90 6.10
C GLU A 41 -1.68 3.12 7.40
N LEU A 42 -2.12 3.63 8.54
CA LEU A 42 -2.06 2.93 9.82
C LEU A 42 -3.31 2.05 9.99
N VAL A 43 -3.13 0.74 9.88
CA VAL A 43 -4.21 -0.23 10.09
C VAL A 43 -4.40 -0.45 11.58
N GLN A 44 -5.64 -0.30 12.05
CA GLN A 44 -6.01 -0.50 13.47
C GLN A 44 -7.02 -1.63 13.64
N THR A 45 -7.74 -2.01 12.59
CA THR A 45 -8.68 -3.13 12.61
C THR A 45 -8.42 -4.07 11.43
N GLU A 46 -8.74 -5.35 11.61
CA GLU A 46 -8.90 -6.27 10.49
C GLU A 46 -9.94 -5.73 9.49
N GLY A 47 -9.78 -6.06 8.20
CA GLY A 47 -10.71 -5.56 7.20
C GLY A 47 -10.18 -5.56 5.76
N ILE A 48 -11.05 -5.11 4.87
CA ILE A 48 -10.76 -4.88 3.46
C ILE A 48 -10.01 -3.55 3.31
N LEU A 49 -8.82 -3.58 2.73
CA LEU A 49 -8.02 -2.38 2.44
C LEU A 49 -8.35 -1.84 1.03
N LEU A 50 -8.55 -2.74 0.07
CA LEU A 50 -9.05 -2.40 -1.26
C LEU A 50 -9.59 -3.68 -1.90
N SER A 51 -10.75 -3.61 -2.57
CA SER A 51 -11.29 -4.75 -3.30
C SER A 51 -11.83 -4.32 -4.65
N THR A 52 -11.44 -5.03 -5.71
CA THR A 52 -12.02 -4.86 -7.03
C THR A 52 -13.12 -5.86 -7.34
N PHE A 53 -13.44 -6.76 -6.40
CA PHE A 53 -14.50 -7.75 -6.56
C PHE A 53 -15.87 -7.10 -6.85
N PRO A 54 -16.82 -7.86 -7.42
CA PRO A 54 -18.20 -7.41 -7.51
C PRO A 54 -18.84 -7.29 -6.12
N PRO A 55 -19.73 -6.30 -5.89
CA PRO A 55 -20.45 -6.13 -4.62
C PRO A 55 -21.53 -7.20 -4.37
N GLN A 56 -21.97 -7.91 -5.40
CA GLN A 56 -23.04 -8.90 -5.31
C GLN A 56 -22.65 -10.03 -4.35
N GLY A 57 -23.52 -10.33 -3.38
CA GLY A 57 -23.30 -11.39 -2.38
C GLY A 57 -22.28 -11.04 -1.28
N LYS A 58 -21.78 -9.80 -1.23
CA LYS A 58 -20.86 -9.33 -0.18
C LYS A 58 -21.64 -8.66 0.96
N GLN A 59 -21.20 -8.88 2.20
CA GLN A 59 -21.84 -8.28 3.38
C GLN A 59 -21.70 -6.75 3.40
N THR A 60 -20.59 -6.22 2.87
CA THR A 60 -20.33 -4.78 2.77
C THR A 60 -20.17 -4.35 1.29
N PRO A 61 -21.26 -4.23 0.51
CA PRO A 61 -21.19 -3.92 -0.92
C PRO A 61 -20.32 -2.71 -1.28
N ALA A 62 -20.36 -1.66 -0.46
CA ALA A 62 -19.59 -0.42 -0.67
C ALA A 62 -18.05 -0.59 -0.57
N ALA A 63 -17.55 -1.73 -0.08
CA ALA A 63 -16.12 -2.02 -0.01
C ALA A 63 -15.53 -2.53 -1.35
N HIS A 64 -16.37 -2.72 -2.37
CA HIS A 64 -16.03 -3.47 -3.58
C HIS A 64 -16.27 -2.65 -4.85
N LEU A 65 -15.21 -2.44 -5.65
CA LEU A 65 -15.23 -1.54 -6.81
C LEU A 65 -15.82 -2.14 -8.09
N ASN A 66 -16.03 -3.46 -8.16
CA ASN A 66 -16.43 -4.17 -9.37
C ASN A 66 -15.59 -3.82 -10.61
N PHE A 67 -14.28 -4.06 -10.53
CA PHE A 67 -13.31 -3.68 -11.55
C PHE A 67 -12.38 -4.84 -11.89
N LEU A 68 -12.30 -5.21 -13.17
CA LEU A 68 -11.43 -6.28 -13.63
C LEU A 68 -10.03 -5.76 -13.98
N LEU A 69 -9.01 -6.51 -13.57
CA LEU A 69 -7.62 -6.31 -13.99
C LEU A 69 -7.29 -7.38 -15.04
N ASN A 70 -6.71 -6.97 -16.18
CA ASN A 70 -6.39 -7.88 -17.28
C ASN A 70 -5.12 -7.41 -17.99
N GLY A 71 -4.33 -8.33 -18.54
CA GLY A 71 -3.05 -8.02 -19.18
C GLY A 71 -2.03 -7.54 -18.16
N GLU A 72 -1.28 -6.49 -18.50
CA GLU A 72 -0.30 -5.88 -17.59
C GLU A 72 -0.95 -4.95 -16.56
N PHE A 73 -0.60 -5.12 -15.29
CA PHE A 73 -0.99 -4.24 -14.20
C PHE A 73 0.02 -4.29 -13.07
N ASP A 74 0.07 -3.23 -12.28
CA ASP A 74 0.89 -3.14 -11.10
C ASP A 74 0.03 -3.24 -9.84
N VAL A 75 0.64 -3.75 -8.77
CA VAL A 75 0.08 -3.77 -7.42
C VAL A 75 1.01 -2.99 -6.53
N PHE A 76 0.49 -1.95 -5.88
CA PHE A 76 1.15 -1.23 -4.79
C PHE A 76 0.34 -1.41 -3.51
N ALA A 77 1.02 -1.82 -2.44
CA ALA A 77 0.43 -1.86 -1.11
C ALA A 77 1.41 -1.26 -0.10
N HIS A 78 0.94 -0.31 0.71
CA HIS A 78 1.70 0.28 1.80
C HIS A 78 0.82 0.42 3.02
N HIS A 79 1.17 -0.26 4.10
CA HIS A 79 0.44 -0.20 5.36
C HIS A 79 1.40 -0.31 6.54
N ALA A 80 1.12 0.47 7.57
CA ALA A 80 1.74 0.41 8.87
C ALA A 80 0.78 -0.26 9.87
N PHE A 81 1.35 -0.91 10.88
CA PHE A 81 0.62 -1.52 11.97
C PHE A 81 1.32 -1.22 13.29
N ARG A 82 0.52 -0.82 14.27
CA ARG A 82 0.94 -0.65 15.66
C ARG A 82 0.19 -1.68 16.50
N ALA A 83 0.88 -2.30 17.46
CA ALA A 83 0.22 -3.13 18.46
C ALA A 83 -0.99 -2.39 19.08
N LEU A 84 -2.11 -3.10 19.20
CA LEU A 84 -3.39 -2.53 19.64
C LEU A 84 -3.34 -2.14 21.12
N SER A 85 -2.55 -2.87 21.90
CA SER A 85 -2.21 -2.56 23.28
C SER A 85 -0.79 -3.06 23.60
N PRO A 86 -0.15 -2.59 24.69
CA PRO A 86 1.21 -3.04 25.06
C PRO A 86 1.35 -4.56 25.27
N GLY A 87 0.26 -5.28 25.56
CA GLY A 87 0.25 -6.74 25.74
C GLY A 87 -0.18 -7.54 24.51
N GLU A 88 -0.72 -6.88 23.47
CA GLU A 88 -1.22 -7.52 22.25
C GLU A 88 -0.24 -7.26 21.09
N LEU A 89 0.79 -8.09 21.04
CA LEU A 89 1.89 -7.97 20.09
C LEU A 89 1.72 -8.84 18.83
N THR A 90 0.49 -9.27 18.57
CA THR A 90 0.15 -10.13 17.42
C THR A 90 0.49 -9.42 16.11
N SER A 91 1.23 -10.10 15.23
CA SER A 91 1.57 -9.58 13.91
C SER A 91 0.30 -9.32 13.09
N LEU A 92 0.27 -8.23 12.33
CA LEU A 92 -0.72 -8.07 11.27
C LEU A 92 -0.22 -8.78 10.01
N TYR A 93 -1.10 -9.39 9.24
CA TYR A 93 -0.80 -9.92 7.91
C TYR A 93 -1.44 -9.03 6.84
N LEU A 94 -0.66 -8.76 5.80
CA LEU A 94 -1.12 -8.17 4.55
C LEU A 94 -1.31 -9.29 3.52
N GLY A 95 -2.56 -9.56 3.19
CA GLY A 95 -2.96 -10.53 2.18
C GLY A 95 -3.41 -9.85 0.90
N ILE A 96 -2.95 -10.33 -0.26
CA ILE A 96 -3.56 -9.98 -1.55
C ILE A 96 -4.09 -11.26 -2.17
N ILE A 97 -5.41 -11.36 -2.26
CA ILE A 97 -6.11 -12.50 -2.84
C ILE A 97 -6.50 -12.18 -4.28
N VAL A 98 -6.36 -13.16 -5.17
CA VAL A 98 -6.74 -13.08 -6.58
C VAL A 98 -7.84 -14.10 -6.83
N TYR A 99 -8.84 -13.71 -7.61
CA TYR A 99 -9.89 -14.60 -8.08
C TYR A 99 -9.94 -14.62 -9.59
N ASN A 100 -10.00 -15.83 -10.13
CA ASN A 100 -10.22 -16.08 -11.55
C ASN A 100 -11.73 -16.30 -11.79
N PRO A 101 -12.46 -15.34 -12.40
CA PRO A 101 -13.87 -15.51 -12.73
C PRO A 101 -14.10 -16.39 -13.97
N GLY A 102 -13.04 -16.72 -14.72
CA GLY A 102 -13.13 -17.47 -15.96
C GLY A 102 -13.31 -18.98 -15.78
N ASP A 103 -13.59 -19.64 -16.90
CA ASP A 103 -13.77 -21.09 -17.04
C ASP A 103 -12.47 -21.83 -17.39
N ARG A 104 -11.36 -21.10 -17.57
CA ARG A 104 -10.02 -21.63 -17.88
C ARG A 104 -9.01 -21.22 -16.81
N PRO A 105 -7.94 -21.99 -16.60
CA PRO A 105 -6.85 -21.59 -15.72
C PRO A 105 -6.28 -20.23 -16.13
N LEU A 106 -6.05 -19.39 -15.14
CA LEU A 106 -5.47 -18.06 -15.26
C LEU A 106 -4.03 -18.08 -14.73
N THR A 107 -3.08 -17.68 -15.54
CA THR A 107 -1.70 -17.44 -15.09
C THR A 107 -1.47 -15.95 -14.87
N VAL A 108 -0.99 -15.60 -13.67
CA VAL A 108 -0.43 -14.30 -13.33
C VAL A 108 1.09 -14.45 -13.24
N GLU A 109 1.82 -13.80 -14.13
CA GLU A 109 3.28 -13.74 -14.12
C GLU A 109 3.76 -12.57 -13.27
N THR A 110 4.80 -12.82 -12.47
CA THR A 110 5.50 -11.79 -11.68
C THR A 110 6.71 -11.31 -12.47
N LEU A 111 6.60 -10.14 -13.11
CA LEU A 111 7.70 -9.56 -13.88
C LEU A 111 8.77 -8.99 -12.95
N GLN A 112 8.34 -8.24 -11.94
CA GLN A 112 9.17 -7.60 -10.92
C GLN A 112 8.37 -7.54 -9.63
N ALA A 113 9.01 -7.74 -8.49
CA ALA A 113 8.31 -7.65 -7.20
C ALA A 113 9.29 -7.47 -6.05
N ALA A 114 8.95 -6.55 -5.15
CA ALA A 114 9.67 -6.37 -3.90
C ALA A 114 8.69 -6.04 -2.77
N SER A 115 8.95 -6.60 -1.60
CA SER A 115 8.30 -6.24 -0.35
C SER A 115 9.33 -6.10 0.76
N TYR A 116 9.21 -5.04 1.54
CA TYR A 116 10.13 -4.73 2.63
C TYR A 116 9.38 -4.19 3.83
N LEU A 117 9.84 -4.58 5.02
CA LEU A 117 9.43 -3.98 6.27
C LEU A 117 10.18 -2.65 6.52
N SER A 118 9.59 -1.73 7.27
CA SER A 118 10.34 -0.58 7.77
C SER A 118 11.37 -1.01 8.79
N GLN A 119 11.13 -2.09 9.53
CA GLN A 119 12.09 -2.71 10.44
C GLN A 119 12.05 -4.23 10.33
N PRO A 120 13.19 -4.93 10.18
CA PRO A 120 14.56 -4.40 10.13
C PRO A 120 15.02 -4.00 8.71
N ASP A 121 14.21 -4.27 7.68
CA ASP A 121 14.69 -4.26 6.29
C ASP A 121 15.08 -2.86 5.80
N ALA A 122 14.24 -1.85 6.01
CA ALA A 122 14.42 -0.53 5.43
C ALA A 122 14.03 0.58 6.42
N PRO A 123 14.85 0.83 7.46
CA PRO A 123 14.56 1.84 8.46
C PRO A 123 14.51 3.24 7.87
N PHE A 124 13.75 4.12 8.53
CA PHE A 124 13.76 5.55 8.24
C PHE A 124 15.00 6.17 8.86
N VAL A 125 15.99 6.47 8.02
CA VAL A 125 17.26 7.06 8.43
C VAL A 125 17.46 8.42 7.75
N PRO A 126 18.06 9.41 8.44
CA PRO A 126 18.43 10.66 7.80
C PRO A 126 19.50 10.39 6.73
N MET A 127 19.36 11.01 5.57
CA MET A 127 20.31 10.92 4.47
C MET A 127 20.57 12.31 3.87
N PRO A 128 21.73 12.53 3.23
CA PRO A 128 21.95 13.71 2.41
C PRO A 128 20.85 13.90 1.35
N PRO A 129 20.54 15.15 0.95
CA PRO A 129 19.48 15.44 -0.03
C PRO A 129 19.68 14.78 -1.41
N VAL A 130 20.93 14.53 -1.80
CA VAL A 130 21.30 13.89 -3.07
C VAL A 130 22.40 12.88 -2.79
N LEU A 131 22.23 11.66 -3.29
CA LEU A 131 23.21 10.59 -3.22
C LEU A 131 23.26 9.86 -4.57
N ASP A 132 24.45 9.48 -5.01
CA ASP A 132 24.56 8.46 -6.06
C ASP A 132 24.10 7.13 -5.48
N ASN A 133 23.12 6.52 -6.15
CA ASN A 133 22.56 5.25 -5.77
C ASN A 133 22.63 4.24 -6.92
N ALA A 134 23.63 4.28 -7.81
CA ALA A 134 23.78 3.31 -8.89
C ALA A 134 23.66 1.85 -8.39
N GLY A 135 24.29 1.53 -7.25
CA GLY A 135 24.24 0.21 -6.62
C GLY A 135 22.91 -0.18 -5.95
N GLY A 136 22.02 0.78 -5.67
CA GLY A 136 20.74 0.51 -4.99
C GLY A 136 20.84 0.29 -3.48
N ASN A 137 21.96 0.68 -2.86
CA ASN A 137 22.26 0.47 -1.44
C ASN A 137 21.74 1.59 -0.53
N TRP A 138 21.32 2.72 -1.09
CA TRP A 138 20.80 3.86 -0.34
C TRP A 138 19.28 3.91 -0.42
N TYR A 139 18.63 3.89 0.75
CA TYR A 139 17.19 3.98 0.93
C TYR A 139 16.87 4.46 2.35
N ALA A 140 15.80 5.22 2.49
CA ALA A 140 15.21 5.58 3.78
C ALA A 140 13.74 5.21 3.75
N GLY A 141 13.39 4.15 4.48
CA GLY A 141 12.04 3.60 4.46
C GLY A 141 11.79 2.56 3.35
N PRO A 142 10.79 1.68 3.56
CA PRO A 142 10.54 0.54 2.68
C PRO A 142 10.04 0.93 1.29
N GLY A 143 9.36 2.08 1.14
CA GLY A 143 8.91 2.58 -0.16
C GLY A 143 10.06 2.86 -1.12
N SER A 144 11.11 3.54 -0.63
CA SER A 144 12.31 3.82 -1.45
C SER A 144 13.08 2.54 -1.80
N ARG A 145 13.18 1.60 -0.85
CA ARG A 145 13.84 0.30 -1.09
C ARG A 145 13.11 -0.55 -2.13
N VAL A 146 11.78 -0.65 -2.01
CA VAL A 146 10.94 -1.35 -3.00
C VAL A 146 11.10 -0.71 -4.39
N MET A 147 11.01 0.61 -4.49
CA MET A 147 11.14 1.30 -5.78
C MET A 147 12.53 1.11 -6.40
N SER A 148 13.59 1.13 -5.58
CA SER A 148 14.97 0.87 -6.01
C SER A 148 15.10 -0.47 -6.73
N ASP A 149 14.49 -1.53 -6.20
CA ASP A 149 14.52 -2.87 -6.80
C ASP A 149 13.68 -2.98 -8.07
N ILE A 150 12.51 -2.36 -8.08
CA ILE A 150 11.59 -2.41 -9.23
C ILE A 150 12.19 -1.68 -10.43
N LEU A 151 12.80 -0.51 -10.23
CA LEU A 151 13.48 0.22 -11.29
C LEU A 151 14.69 -0.55 -11.86
N ARG A 152 15.26 -1.48 -11.09
CA ARG A 152 16.36 -2.38 -11.50
C ARG A 152 15.88 -3.70 -12.08
N GLY A 153 14.57 -3.88 -12.21
CA GLY A 153 13.99 -5.10 -12.75
C GLY A 153 14.13 -6.33 -11.86
N ARG A 154 14.22 -6.15 -10.54
CA ARG A 154 14.36 -7.25 -9.59
C ARG A 154 13.01 -7.86 -9.22
N ARG A 155 13.04 -9.18 -8.99
CA ARG A 155 11.98 -9.95 -8.33
C ARG A 155 12.61 -10.66 -7.14
N GLN A 156 12.13 -10.38 -5.93
CA GLN A 156 12.57 -11.10 -4.74
C GLN A 156 12.13 -12.57 -4.80
N ASP A 157 12.95 -13.45 -4.22
CA ASP A 157 12.71 -14.90 -4.24
C ASP A 157 11.46 -15.33 -3.46
N ILE A 158 10.95 -14.48 -2.57
CA ILE A 158 9.69 -14.72 -1.85
C ILE A 158 8.47 -14.69 -2.78
N PHE A 159 8.59 -14.16 -4.00
CA PHE A 159 7.52 -14.14 -4.99
C PHE A 159 7.75 -15.21 -6.05
N PRO A 160 6.76 -16.07 -6.35
CA PRO A 160 6.90 -17.02 -7.45
C PRO A 160 6.97 -16.26 -8.78
N ALA A 161 7.66 -16.85 -9.77
CA ALA A 161 7.70 -16.29 -11.12
C ALA A 161 6.31 -16.29 -11.78
N GLN A 162 5.46 -17.26 -11.43
CA GLN A 162 4.12 -17.42 -11.95
C GLN A 162 3.19 -17.96 -10.86
N LEU A 163 1.94 -17.53 -10.88
CA LEU A 163 0.85 -18.02 -10.07
C LEU A 163 -0.25 -18.53 -11.01
N VAL A 164 -0.56 -19.83 -10.94
CA VAL A 164 -1.64 -20.43 -11.73
C VAL A 164 -2.88 -20.57 -10.84
N ILE A 165 -3.99 -20.00 -11.30
CA ILE A 165 -5.26 -19.93 -10.59
C ILE A 165 -6.28 -20.75 -11.37
N PRO A 166 -6.81 -21.85 -10.80
CA PRO A 166 -7.83 -22.65 -11.47
C PRO A 166 -9.07 -21.82 -11.85
N PRO A 167 -9.90 -22.32 -12.79
CA PRO A 167 -11.20 -21.73 -13.08
C PRO A 167 -12.01 -21.51 -11.80
N GLN A 168 -12.64 -20.34 -11.68
CA GLN A 168 -13.56 -20.02 -10.59
C GLN A 168 -12.97 -20.21 -9.18
N ALA A 169 -11.65 -20.07 -9.04
CA ALA A 169 -10.92 -20.31 -7.80
C ALA A 169 -10.19 -19.06 -7.31
N TYR A 170 -9.85 -19.11 -6.02
CA TYR A 170 -9.05 -18.10 -5.34
C TYR A 170 -7.62 -18.61 -5.14
N GLN A 171 -6.65 -17.70 -5.16
CA GLN A 171 -5.24 -17.93 -4.83
C GLN A 171 -4.67 -16.71 -4.12
N MET A 172 -3.70 -16.91 -3.22
CA MET A 172 -2.99 -15.80 -2.61
C MET A 172 -1.85 -15.35 -3.52
N LEU A 173 -1.83 -14.07 -3.87
CA LEU A 173 -0.69 -13.43 -4.51
C LEU A 173 0.41 -13.13 -3.48
N ILE A 174 0.01 -12.61 -2.31
CA ILE A 174 0.90 -12.44 -1.15
C ILE A 174 0.14 -12.78 0.14
N ASN A 175 0.86 -13.28 1.14
CA ASN A 175 0.38 -13.51 2.49
C ASN A 175 1.52 -13.23 3.46
N LEU A 176 1.79 -11.95 3.73
CA LEU A 176 3.05 -11.50 4.34
C LEU A 176 2.82 -10.79 5.69
N PRO A 177 3.63 -11.10 6.72
CA PRO A 177 3.46 -10.52 8.05
C PRO A 177 4.02 -9.09 8.16
N ILE A 178 3.51 -8.34 9.13
CA ILE A 178 3.97 -7.06 9.64
C ILE A 178 4.18 -7.25 11.15
N PRO A 179 5.34 -7.82 11.54
CA PRO A 179 5.62 -8.15 12.93
C PRO A 179 5.92 -6.90 13.75
N VAL A 180 5.45 -6.88 14.99
CA VAL A 180 5.64 -5.75 15.94
C VAL A 180 6.21 -6.18 17.29
N SER A 181 6.22 -7.48 17.59
CA SER A 181 6.53 -8.01 18.92
C SER A 181 7.94 -7.75 19.43
N THR A 182 8.91 -7.58 18.53
CA THR A 182 10.32 -7.32 18.86
C THR A 182 10.70 -5.85 18.77
N LEU A 183 9.74 -4.94 18.55
CA LEU A 183 10.01 -3.52 18.26
C LEU A 183 9.59 -2.60 19.41
N THR A 184 10.38 -1.54 19.62
CA THR A 184 10.11 -0.50 20.62
C THR A 184 10.16 0.88 19.95
N PRO A 185 9.02 1.59 19.78
CA PRO A 185 7.66 1.11 20.04
C PRO A 185 7.24 -0.02 19.07
N PRO A 186 6.20 -0.82 19.41
CA PRO A 186 5.72 -1.93 18.59
C PRO A 186 4.96 -1.43 17.35
N LEU A 187 5.71 -0.88 16.39
CA LEU A 187 5.25 -0.25 15.17
C LEU A 187 6.13 -0.69 14.01
N ASN A 188 5.51 -1.23 12.96
CA ASN A 188 6.18 -1.61 11.73
C ASN A 188 5.32 -1.22 10.53
N GLY A 189 5.90 -1.20 9.35
CA GLY A 189 5.15 -1.04 8.12
C GLY A 189 5.72 -1.87 7.00
N ARG A 190 4.90 -2.23 6.02
CA ARG A 190 5.31 -3.00 4.85
C ARG A 190 4.95 -2.23 3.59
N SER A 191 5.92 -2.02 2.73
CA SER A 191 5.70 -1.62 1.34
C SER A 191 5.84 -2.83 0.45
N THR A 192 4.95 -2.98 -0.52
CA THR A 192 5.01 -3.99 -1.57
C THR A 192 4.71 -3.32 -2.90
N LEU A 193 5.53 -3.58 -3.92
CA LEU A 193 5.23 -3.22 -5.30
C LEU A 193 5.48 -4.45 -6.17
N MET A 194 4.56 -4.73 -7.10
CA MET A 194 4.67 -5.81 -8.06
C MET A 194 4.28 -5.29 -9.45
N ARG A 195 5.07 -5.64 -10.47
CA ARG A 195 4.68 -5.52 -11.87
C ARG A 195 4.27 -6.89 -12.36
N LEU A 196 3.04 -7.02 -12.84
CA LEU A 196 2.40 -8.29 -13.12
C LEU A 196 1.86 -8.32 -14.54
N ARG A 197 1.71 -9.53 -15.07
CA ARG A 197 1.02 -9.78 -16.33
C ARG A 197 0.09 -10.97 -16.19
N SER A 198 -1.20 -10.77 -16.46
CA SER A 198 -2.20 -11.82 -16.42
C SER A 198 -2.63 -12.25 -17.83
N THR A 199 -2.83 -13.55 -17.99
CA THR A 199 -3.34 -14.18 -19.23
C THR A 199 -4.85 -13.99 -19.43
N GLY A 200 -5.55 -13.44 -18.44
CA GLY A 200 -6.98 -13.18 -18.46
C GLY A 200 -7.42 -12.20 -17.37
N ALA A 201 -8.73 -11.96 -17.30
CA ALA A 201 -9.29 -11.02 -16.34
C ALA A 201 -9.31 -11.62 -14.92
N ALA A 202 -8.96 -10.81 -13.92
CA ALA A 202 -8.97 -11.19 -12.51
C ALA A 202 -9.54 -10.09 -11.63
N TYR A 203 -10.08 -10.51 -10.48
CA TYR A 203 -10.40 -9.64 -9.37
C TYR A 203 -9.34 -9.76 -8.28
N LEU A 204 -8.98 -8.62 -7.66
CA LEU A 204 -7.99 -8.56 -6.60
C LEU A 204 -8.59 -7.91 -5.35
N ALA A 205 -8.14 -8.36 -4.18
CA ALA A 205 -8.40 -7.65 -2.94
C ALA A 205 -7.17 -7.68 -2.03
N SER A 206 -6.84 -6.51 -1.46
CA SER A 206 -5.87 -6.32 -0.40
C SER A 206 -6.62 -6.29 0.93
N LEU A 207 -6.18 -7.11 1.87
CA LEU A 207 -6.86 -7.44 3.10
C LEU A 207 -5.90 -7.41 4.28
N ALA A 208 -6.41 -7.06 5.45
CA ALA A 208 -5.69 -7.06 6.71
C ALA A 208 -6.33 -8.04 7.70
N LEU A 209 -5.55 -8.99 8.21
CA LEU A 209 -5.94 -9.89 9.30
C LEU A 209 -4.79 -9.96 10.31
N LEU A 210 -5.09 -10.05 11.59
CA LEU A 210 -4.12 -10.42 12.61
C LEU A 210 -3.69 -11.89 12.39
N ALA A 211 -2.46 -12.18 12.80
CA ALA A 211 -1.96 -13.54 12.82
C ALA A 211 -2.94 -14.43 13.57
N ARG A 212 -3.11 -15.65 13.06
CA ARG A 212 -3.86 -16.69 13.75
C ARG A 212 -2.89 -17.50 14.60
N HIS A 213 -3.39 -18.33 15.49
CA HIS A 213 -2.54 -19.12 16.37
C HIS A 213 -2.64 -20.61 16.03
N ASN A 214 -1.50 -21.30 16.13
CA ASN A 214 -1.43 -22.75 16.16
C ASN A 214 -1.87 -23.28 17.55
N PRO A 215 -2.15 -24.59 17.69
CA PRO A 215 -2.48 -25.18 18.99
C PRO A 215 -1.41 -24.99 20.07
N ASP A 216 -0.15 -24.80 19.68
CA ASP A 216 0.98 -24.53 20.58
C ASP A 216 1.12 -23.04 20.97
N GLY A 217 0.22 -22.19 20.48
CA GLY A 217 0.22 -20.74 20.73
C GLY A 217 1.17 -19.94 19.83
N SER A 218 1.91 -20.56 18.92
CA SER A 218 2.72 -19.84 17.93
C SER A 218 1.85 -19.17 16.86
N GLU A 219 2.32 -18.02 16.34
CA GLU A 219 1.65 -17.36 15.23
C GLU A 219 1.73 -18.19 13.94
N ARG A 220 0.63 -18.20 13.19
CA ARG A 220 0.54 -18.68 11.82
C ARG A 220 -0.08 -17.62 10.92
N ALA A 221 0.27 -17.71 9.64
CA ALA A 221 -0.41 -16.94 8.61
C ALA A 221 -1.91 -17.31 8.55
N PRO A 222 -2.80 -16.36 8.24
CA PRO A 222 -4.19 -16.68 7.92
C PRO A 222 -4.27 -17.58 6.66
N SER A 223 -5.20 -18.52 6.65
CA SER A 223 -5.45 -19.44 5.54
C SER A 223 -6.21 -18.75 4.40
N LEU A 224 -6.24 -19.39 3.22
CA LEU A 224 -7.01 -18.89 2.08
C LEU A 224 -8.50 -18.73 2.42
N GLU A 225 -9.05 -19.66 3.19
CA GLU A 225 -10.44 -19.64 3.64
C GLU A 225 -10.72 -18.48 4.60
N GLU A 226 -9.78 -18.17 5.49
CA GLU A 226 -9.89 -17.03 6.41
C GLU A 226 -9.85 -15.70 5.64
N TRP A 227 -8.96 -15.58 4.65
CA TRP A 227 -8.93 -14.43 3.74
C TRP A 227 -10.21 -14.29 2.93
N ARG A 228 -10.72 -15.40 2.38
CA ARG A 228 -11.97 -15.42 1.62
C ARG A 228 -13.16 -15.05 2.50
N SER A 229 -13.22 -15.55 3.73
CA SER A 229 -14.26 -15.20 4.69
C SER A 229 -14.24 -13.70 5.00
N LEU A 230 -13.06 -13.11 5.21
CA LEU A 230 -12.94 -11.65 5.37
C LEU A 230 -13.38 -10.90 4.11
N LEU A 231 -13.04 -11.39 2.92
CA LEU A 231 -13.45 -10.76 1.67
C LEU A 231 -14.98 -10.77 1.47
N GLU A 232 -15.66 -11.83 1.91
CA GLU A 232 -17.12 -12.01 1.76
C GLU A 232 -17.91 -11.27 2.84
N ASN A 233 -17.43 -11.31 4.09
CA ASN A 233 -18.18 -10.90 5.28
C ASN A 233 -17.59 -9.65 5.97
N GLY A 234 -16.37 -9.24 5.60
CA GLY A 234 -15.67 -8.15 6.23
C GLY A 234 -16.21 -6.76 5.87
N GLN A 235 -15.77 -5.78 6.65
CA GLN A 235 -15.92 -4.36 6.37
C GLN A 235 -14.59 -3.76 5.93
N LEU A 236 -14.59 -2.48 5.55
CA LEU A 236 -13.34 -1.76 5.31
C LEU A 236 -12.51 -1.67 6.59
N ALA A 237 -11.20 -1.87 6.48
CA ALA A 237 -10.29 -1.68 7.62
C ALA A 237 -10.27 -0.20 8.04
N GLY A 238 -10.28 0.03 9.36
CA GLY A 238 -10.34 1.36 9.96
C GLY A 238 -9.17 1.68 10.90
N ALA A 239 -9.09 2.91 11.40
CA ALA A 239 -9.88 4.07 10.95
C ALA A 239 -9.34 4.63 9.62
N ARG A 240 -10.21 5.02 8.68
CA ARG A 240 -9.81 5.61 7.39
C ARG A 240 -9.55 7.10 7.49
N ASP A 241 -8.71 7.59 6.58
CA ASP A 241 -8.45 9.03 6.43
C ASP A 241 -9.71 9.79 6.05
N LEU A 242 -9.68 11.10 6.30
CA LEU A 242 -10.74 12.00 5.85
C LEU A 242 -10.88 11.97 4.32
N PRO A 243 -12.10 12.11 3.79
CA PRO A 243 -12.31 12.26 2.36
C PRO A 243 -11.48 13.43 1.80
N PRO A 244 -10.88 13.29 0.60
CA PRO A 244 -10.17 14.38 -0.04
C PRO A 244 -11.11 15.56 -0.30
N THR A 245 -10.57 16.78 -0.22
CA THR A 245 -11.29 17.97 -0.68
C THR A 245 -11.60 17.83 -2.17
N LEU A 246 -12.88 17.88 -2.55
CA LEU A 246 -13.28 17.86 -3.95
C LEU A 246 -12.68 19.08 -4.66
N ARG A 247 -12.31 18.91 -5.93
CA ARG A 247 -11.89 20.01 -6.80
C ARG A 247 -13.09 20.85 -7.25
N ASP A 248 -13.89 21.32 -6.31
CA ASP A 248 -14.89 22.35 -6.54
C ASP A 248 -14.37 23.68 -5.95
N ASN A 249 -14.46 24.75 -6.74
CA ASN A 249 -13.94 26.08 -6.44
C ASN A 249 -14.76 26.81 -5.35
N THR A 250 -15.71 26.13 -4.71
CA THR A 250 -16.66 26.70 -3.73
C THR A 250 -16.23 26.54 -2.27
N LEU A 251 -15.18 25.77 -1.98
CA LEU A 251 -14.71 25.56 -0.61
C LEU A 251 -13.67 26.60 -0.19
N PRO A 252 -13.73 27.10 1.06
CA PRO A 252 -12.73 28.04 1.57
C PRO A 252 -11.33 27.40 1.53
N THR A 253 -10.37 28.15 1.00
CA THR A 253 -8.98 27.75 0.74
C THR A 253 -8.18 27.37 2.00
N ASN A 254 -8.74 27.57 3.20
CA ASN A 254 -8.06 27.35 4.47
C ASN A 254 -8.07 25.91 4.96
N ARG A 255 -8.72 24.97 4.24
CA ARG A 255 -8.74 23.55 4.65
C ARG A 255 -8.75 22.58 3.47
N ILE A 256 -7.59 22.43 2.83
CA ILE A 256 -7.35 21.41 1.80
C ILE A 256 -6.94 20.10 2.47
N VAL A 257 -7.70 19.02 2.22
CA VAL A 257 -7.37 17.65 2.62
C VAL A 257 -6.90 16.88 1.40
N TYR A 258 -5.64 16.44 1.42
CA TYR A 258 -5.14 15.48 0.46
C TYR A 258 -5.58 14.08 0.90
N GLY A 259 -6.32 13.38 0.04
CA GLY A 259 -6.73 12.01 0.31
C GLY A 259 -5.58 11.02 0.11
N ARG A 260 -5.61 9.90 0.84
CA ARG A 260 -4.79 8.73 0.49
C ARG A 260 -5.43 7.93 -0.63
N VAL A 261 -4.61 7.20 -1.36
CA VAL A 261 -5.05 6.44 -2.53
C VAL A 261 -5.39 5.01 -2.11
N ALA A 262 -6.68 4.67 -2.22
CA ALA A 262 -7.18 3.31 -2.27
C ALA A 262 -8.07 3.17 -3.51
N GLY A 263 -7.58 2.52 -4.56
CA GLY A 263 -8.31 2.38 -5.82
C GLY A 263 -7.48 1.80 -6.95
N VAL A 264 -8.05 1.79 -8.16
CA VAL A 264 -7.34 1.44 -9.39
C VAL A 264 -7.04 2.72 -10.16
N ALA A 265 -5.76 3.01 -10.35
CA ALA A 265 -5.28 4.14 -11.14
C ALA A 265 -4.82 3.68 -12.53
N ARG A 266 -4.57 4.63 -13.43
CA ARG A 266 -3.97 4.41 -14.75
C ARG A 266 -2.64 5.16 -14.84
N GLY A 267 -1.59 4.48 -15.29
CA GLY A 267 -0.25 5.03 -15.45
C GLY A 267 0.73 4.57 -14.39
N ASN A 268 1.71 3.75 -14.78
CA ASN A 268 2.85 3.40 -13.94
C ASN A 268 4.19 3.98 -14.47
N ARG A 269 4.19 4.55 -15.68
CA ARG A 269 5.37 5.13 -16.32
C ARG A 269 4.99 6.32 -17.20
N TRP A 270 5.80 7.37 -17.14
CA TRP A 270 5.76 8.48 -18.10
C TRP A 270 6.46 8.08 -19.40
N GLN A 271 5.81 8.32 -20.52
CA GLN A 271 6.33 8.13 -21.87
C GLN A 271 6.40 9.50 -22.54
N ALA A 272 7.62 10.00 -22.72
CA ALA A 272 7.91 11.24 -23.44
C ALA A 272 7.84 11.03 -24.95
#